data_AF-A0A938G5I8-F1
#
_entry.id   AF-A0A938G5I8-F1
#
_cell.length_a   1.000
_cell.length_b   1.000
_cell.length_c   1.000
_cell.angle_alpha   90.00
_cell.angle_beta   90.00
_cell.angle_gamma   90.00
#
_symmetry.space_group_name_H-M   'P 1'
#
loop_
_entity.id
_entity.type
_entity.pdbx_description
1 polymer ?
#
loop_
_entity_poly.entity_id
_entity_poly.type
_entity_poly.pdbx_seq_one_letter_code
_entity_poly.pdbx_strand_id
1 'polypeptide(L)' 'AALAAGGNLAHHHGVGLNRGRFMREAMGDAFNVLVAMKRALDPNDLFNPGKLGLPTKRGHVAFP' A
#
# COMPACT_ATOMS: atom_id res chain seq x y z
N ALA A 1 -16.92 4.63 0.20
CA ALA A 1 -17.73 5.29 1.24
C ALA A 1 -16.87 6.04 2.23
N ALA A 2 -16.03 5.38 3.05
CA ALA A 2 -15.23 6.04 4.07
C ALA A 2 -14.26 7.12 3.53
N LEU A 3 -13.41 6.78 2.54
CA LEU A 3 -12.46 7.75 1.95
C LEU A 3 -13.17 8.95 1.30
N ALA A 4 -14.20 8.69 0.51
CA ALA A 4 -15.03 9.75 -0.10
C ALA A 4 -15.72 10.66 0.92
N ALA A 5 -15.95 10.19 2.15
CA ALA A 5 -16.50 10.96 3.25
C ALA A 5 -15.43 11.65 4.13
N GLY A 6 -14.15 11.61 3.73
CA GLY A 6 -13.03 12.19 4.47
C GLY A 6 -12.50 11.33 5.63
N GLY A 7 -12.92 10.06 5.72
CA GLY A 7 -12.45 9.14 6.74
C GLY A 7 -11.05 8.57 6.46
N ASN A 8 -10.34 8.19 7.52
CA ASN A 8 -9.05 7.49 7.40
C ASN A 8 -9.21 6.03 6.96
N LEU A 9 -8.27 5.52 6.16
CA LEU A 9 -8.29 4.14 5.65
C LEU A 9 -8.19 3.08 6.75
N ALA A 10 -7.45 3.37 7.81
CA ALA A 10 -7.30 2.53 8.98
C ALA A 10 -7.04 3.37 10.22
N HIS A 11 -7.65 3.00 11.35
CA HIS A 11 -7.39 3.64 12.63
C HIS A 11 -6.24 2.96 13.39
N HIS A 12 -6.30 1.63 13.58
CA HIS A 12 -5.26 0.89 14.31
C HIS A 12 -4.92 -0.50 13.72
N HIS A 13 -5.82 -1.14 12.98
CA HIS A 13 -5.56 -2.47 12.39
C HIS A 13 -4.54 -2.45 11.24
N GLY A 14 -4.15 -1.27 10.74
CA GLY A 14 -3.29 -1.13 9.57
C GLY A 14 -3.97 -1.53 8.26
N VAL A 15 -3.15 -1.77 7.25
CA VAL A 15 -3.59 -1.89 5.84
C VAL A 15 -3.38 -3.30 5.29
N GLY A 16 -2.17 -3.84 5.44
CA GLY A 16 -1.82 -5.18 4.95
C GLY A 16 -2.11 -5.37 3.46
N LEU A 17 -2.63 -6.55 3.09
CA LEU A 17 -3.14 -6.81 1.74
C LEU A 17 -4.58 -6.30 1.58
N ASN A 18 -5.45 -6.62 2.53
CA ASN A 18 -6.91 -6.36 2.44
C ASN A 18 -7.26 -4.92 2.07
N ARG A 19 -6.52 -3.94 2.59
CA ARG A 19 -6.77 -2.52 2.31
C ARG A 19 -5.77 -1.90 1.34
N GLY A 20 -4.78 -2.68 0.86
CA GLY A 20 -3.68 -2.18 0.03
C GLY A 20 -4.15 -1.48 -1.25
N ARG A 21 -5.19 -2.02 -1.89
CA ARG A 21 -5.81 -1.44 -3.11
C ARG A 21 -6.30 0.00 -2.95
N PHE A 22 -6.55 0.46 -1.73
CA PHE A 22 -7.04 1.81 -1.44
C PHE A 22 -5.94 2.79 -1.04
N MET A 23 -4.68 2.35 -0.88
CA MET A 23 -3.60 3.22 -0.38
C MET A 23 -3.25 4.36 -1.32
N ARG A 24 -3.28 4.11 -2.64
CA ARG A 24 -3.02 5.15 -3.64
C ARG A 24 -4.07 6.26 -3.58
N GLU A 25 -5.34 5.90 -3.43
CA GLU A 25 -6.43 6.86 -3.25
C GLU A 25 -6.27 7.61 -1.92
N ALA A 26 -6.00 6.90 -0.82
CA ALA A 26 -5.90 7.49 0.51
C ALA A 26 -4.71 8.46 0.69
N MET A 27 -3.58 8.23 0.02
CA MET A 27 -2.37 9.05 0.16
C MET A 27 -2.13 10.02 -0.98
N GLY A 28 -2.81 9.86 -2.13
CA GLY A 28 -2.50 10.60 -3.35
C GLY A 28 -1.03 10.49 -3.73
N ASP A 29 -0.41 11.61 -4.10
CA ASP A 29 0.98 11.66 -4.56
C ASP A 29 2.01 11.23 -3.51
N ALA A 30 1.68 11.36 -2.22
CA ALA A 30 2.53 10.90 -1.13
C ALA A 30 2.77 9.38 -1.17
N PHE A 31 1.89 8.61 -1.82
CA PHE A 31 2.10 7.18 -2.05
C PHE A 31 3.41 6.89 -2.80
N ASN A 32 3.82 7.77 -3.72
CA ASN A 32 5.04 7.57 -4.50
C ASN A 32 6.31 7.70 -3.63
N VAL A 33 6.26 8.48 -2.54
CA VAL A 33 7.34 8.53 -1.55
C VAL A 33 7.50 7.18 -0.86
N LEU A 34 6.39 6.55 -0.45
CA LEU A 34 6.42 5.22 0.16
C LEU A 34 6.97 4.15 -0.81
N VAL A 35 6.61 4.24 -2.09
CA VAL A 35 7.17 3.37 -3.15
C VAL A 35 8.67 3.58 -3.30
N ALA A 36 9.14 4.83 -3.34
CA ALA A 36 10.56 5.15 -3.45
C ALA A 36 11.34 4.63 -2.23
N MET A 37 10.83 4.85 -1.02
CA MET A 37 11.42 4.32 0.22
C MET A 37 11.50 2.80 0.20
N LYS A 38 10.41 2.11 -0.19
CA LYS A 38 10.39 0.64 -0.28
C LYS A 38 11.47 0.13 -1.24
N ARG A 39 11.63 0.75 -2.40
CA ARG A 39 12.65 0.36 -3.40
C ARG A 39 14.07 0.59 -2.91
N ALA A 40 14.30 1.67 -2.17
CA ALA A 40 15.61 1.98 -1.59
C ALA A 40 15.98 1.01 -0.45
N LEU A 41 15.03 0.70 0.42
CA LEU A 41 15.26 -0.13 1.61
C LEU A 41 15.21 -1.64 1.33
N ASP A 42 14.43 -2.08 0.36
CA ASP A 42 14.27 -3.49 0.00
C ASP A 42 14.27 -3.67 -1.53
N PRO A 43 15.44 -3.49 -2.19
CA PRO A 43 15.56 -3.58 -3.64
C PRO A 43 15.27 -4.99 -4.19
N ASN A 44 15.39 -6.01 -3.34
CA ASN A 44 15.18 -7.43 -3.69
C ASN A 44 13.74 -7.90 -3.43
N ASP A 45 12.86 -7.02 -2.92
CA ASP A 45 11.45 -7.31 -2.67
C ASP A 45 11.26 -8.59 -1.82
N LEU A 46 11.94 -8.61 -0.68
CA LEU A 46 11.93 -9.71 0.29
C LEU A 46 10.87 -9.50 1.38
N PHE A 47 10.69 -8.26 1.83
CA PHE A 47 9.89 -7.94 3.00
C PHE A 47 8.45 -7.57 2.62
N ASN A 48 7.53 -8.49 2.86
CA ASN A 48 6.09 -8.31 2.66
C ASN A 48 5.70 -7.79 1.25
N PRO A 49 6.04 -8.53 0.18
CA PRO A 49 5.73 -8.10 -1.18
C PRO A 49 4.23 -7.82 -1.37
N GLY A 50 3.90 -6.70 -2.03
CA GLY A 50 2.52 -6.34 -2.36
C GLY A 50 1.68 -5.75 -1.22
N LYS A 51 2.12 -5.85 0.05
CA LYS A 51 1.41 -5.22 1.17
C LYS A 51 1.42 -3.70 1.02
N LEU A 52 0.41 -3.04 1.61
CA LEU A 52 0.15 -1.61 1.47
C LEU A 52 -0.16 -1.19 0.02
N GLY A 53 -0.45 -2.13 -0.89
CA GLY A 53 -0.66 -1.84 -2.31
C GLY A 53 0.62 -1.45 -3.05
N LEU A 54 1.79 -1.69 -2.45
CA LEU A 54 3.07 -1.35 -3.06
C LEU A 54 3.38 -2.25 -4.26
N PRO A 55 4.02 -1.73 -5.32
CA PRO A 55 4.47 -2.54 -6.44
C PRO A 55 5.40 -3.67 -5.97
N THR A 56 5.25 -4.85 -6.56
CA THR A 56 6.06 -6.02 -6.24
C THR A 56 6.59 -6.69 -7.51
N LYS A 57 7.77 -7.30 -7.41
CA LYS A 57 8.39 -8.14 -8.46
C LYS A 57 7.87 -9.58 -8.43
N ARG A 58 7.05 -9.95 -7.42
CA ARG A 58 6.56 -11.32 -7.19
C ARG A 58 5.30 -11.67 -7.99
N GLY A 59 4.86 -10.81 -8.91
CA GLY A 59 3.70 -11.04 -9.77
C GLY A 59 2.42 -10.39 -9.24
N HIS A 60 1.27 -10.93 -9.63
CA HIS A 60 -0.04 -10.37 -9.32
C HIS A 60 -0.35 -10.43 -7.81
N VAL A 61 -0.75 -9.30 -7.24
CA VAL A 61 -1.21 -9.21 -5.85
C VAL A 61 -2.73 -9.39 -5.81
N ALA A 62 -3.18 -10.55 -5.33
CA ALA A 62 -4.60 -10.76 -5.06
C ALA A 62 -5.03 -10.02 -3.80
N PHE A 63 -6.19 -9.38 -3.85
CA PHE A 63 -6.81 -8.75 -2.70
C PHE A 63 -8.02 -9.58 -2.24
N PRO A 64 -8.18 -9.82 -0.92
CA PRO A 64 -9.41 -10.36 -0.37
C PRO A 64 -10.60 -9.41 -0.48
#